data_AF-A0A956CGX7-F1
#
_entry.id   AF-A0A956CGX7-F1
#
_cell.length_a   1.000
_cell.length_b   1.000
_cell.length_c   1.000
_cell.angle_alpha   90.00
_cell.angle_beta   90.00
_cell.angle_gamma   90.00
#
_symmetry.space_group_name_H-M   'P 1'
#
loop_
_entity.id
_entity.type
_entity.pdbx_description
1 polymer ?
#
loop_
_entity_poly.entity_id
_entity_poly.type
_entity_poly.pdbx_seq_one_letter_code
_entity_poly.pdbx_strand_id
1 'polypeptide(L)' 'MKLPIFALCLSLAATALPRAALSAPKVSAADDAKARTLYKQGDKAYAEGNYEAALDAFQQAYELSHRELLLY' A
#
# COMPACT_ATOMS: atom_id res chain seq x y z
N MET A 1 42.08 -25.43 -36.68
CA MET A 1 41.07 -26.18 -35.91
C MET A 1 41.60 -26.46 -34.51
N LYS A 2 41.07 -25.80 -33.46
CA LYS A 2 40.89 -26.36 -32.09
C LYS A 2 40.35 -25.31 -31.09
N LEU A 3 39.34 -25.76 -30.32
CA LEU A 3 38.76 -25.25 -29.06
C LEU A 3 37.73 -24.09 -29.13
N PRO A 4 36.78 -23.98 -28.16
CA PRO A 4 35.87 -25.05 -27.72
C PRO A 4 34.43 -24.57 -27.40
N ILE A 5 33.52 -25.55 -27.46
CA ILE A 5 32.26 -25.61 -26.72
C ILE A 5 32.57 -25.53 -25.22
N PHE A 6 32.26 -24.42 -24.56
CA PHE A 6 32.04 -24.38 -23.10
C PHE A 6 31.07 -23.21 -22.81
N ALA A 7 29.79 -23.56 -22.71
CA ALA A 7 29.04 -23.40 -21.47
C ALA A 7 28.90 -21.92 -21.07
N LEU A 8 27.88 -21.21 -21.57
CA LEU A 8 26.52 -21.28 -21.00
C LEU A 8 26.57 -21.45 -19.48
N CYS A 9 26.65 -20.33 -18.77
CA CYS A 9 26.05 -20.16 -17.45
C CYS A 9 25.97 -18.66 -17.16
N LEU A 10 25.04 -18.00 -17.85
CA LEU A 10 24.47 -16.73 -17.41
C LEU A 10 23.68 -17.06 -16.14
N SER A 11 24.37 -17.11 -15.01
CA SER A 11 23.77 -17.35 -13.70
C SER A 11 22.95 -16.13 -13.28
N LEU A 12 21.72 -16.10 -13.77
CA LEU A 12 20.65 -15.26 -13.25
C LEU A 12 20.30 -15.81 -11.86
N ALA A 13 21.11 -15.44 -10.86
CA ALA A 13 20.76 -15.63 -9.47
C ALA A 13 19.59 -14.67 -9.18
N ALA A 14 18.37 -15.14 -9.46
CA ALA A 14 17.15 -14.55 -8.95
C ALA A 14 17.18 -14.71 -7.42
N THR A 15 17.81 -13.74 -6.75
CA THR A 15 17.68 -13.59 -5.31
C THR A 15 16.22 -13.26 -5.04
N ALA A 16 15.44 -14.29 -4.72
CA ALA A 16 14.12 -14.15 -4.15
C ALA A 16 14.28 -13.34 -2.86
N LEU A 17 13.99 -12.04 -2.94
CA LEU A 17 13.79 -11.21 -1.75
C LEU A 17 12.79 -11.98 -0.87
N PRO A 18 13.09 -12.21 0.41
CA PRO A 18 12.07 -12.71 1.31
C PRO A 18 10.97 -11.66 1.26
N ARG A 19 9.81 -12.03 0.73
CA ARG A 19 8.60 -11.24 0.94
C ARG A 19 8.35 -11.34 2.43
N ALA A 20 8.96 -10.42 3.19
CA ALA A 20 8.59 -10.18 4.56
C ALA A 20 7.08 -10.13 4.53
N ALA A 21 6.47 -11.16 5.12
CA ALA A 21 5.05 -11.16 5.34
C ALA A 21 4.84 -9.97 6.25
N LEU A 22 4.55 -8.81 5.65
CA LEU A 22 4.00 -7.67 6.33
C LEU A 22 2.74 -8.23 6.96
N SER A 23 2.86 -8.64 8.21
CA SER A 23 1.76 -8.85 9.11
C SER A 23 1.07 -7.51 9.16
N ALA A 24 0.12 -7.31 8.25
CA ALA A 24 -0.67 -6.10 8.19
C ALA A 24 -1.21 -5.88 9.60
N PRO A 25 -1.11 -4.66 10.15
CA PRO A 25 -1.69 -4.37 11.44
C PRO A 25 -3.13 -4.88 11.41
N LYS A 26 -3.48 -5.71 12.39
CA LYS A 26 -4.81 -6.31 12.48
C LYS A 26 -5.76 -5.22 12.94
N VAL A 27 -6.15 -4.35 12.00
CA VAL A 27 -7.10 -3.26 12.24
C VAL A 27 -8.40 -3.86 12.75
N SER A 28 -8.96 -3.30 13.81
CA SER A 28 -10.24 -3.75 14.34
C SER A 28 -11.35 -3.42 13.33
N ALA A 29 -12.40 -4.24 13.28
CA ALA A 29 -13.55 -3.96 12.40
C ALA A 29 -14.19 -2.58 12.69
N ALA A 30 -14.09 -2.11 13.94
CA ALA A 30 -14.57 -0.80 14.36
C ALA A 30 -13.69 0.33 13.81
N ASP A 31 -12.37 0.20 13.85
CA ASP A 31 -11.44 1.20 13.31
C ASP A 31 -11.52 1.24 11.78
N ASP A 32 -11.71 0.09 11.13
CA ASP A 32 -11.99 0.00 9.70
C ASP A 32 -13.28 0.77 9.33
N ALA A 33 -14.35 0.66 10.14
CA ALA A 33 -15.60 1.37 9.90
C ALA A 33 -15.46 2.89 10.10
N LYS A 34 -14.70 3.31 11.11
CA LYS A 34 -14.38 4.73 11.35
C LYS A 34 -13.53 5.29 10.22
N ALA A 35 -12.48 4.57 9.78
CA ALA A 35 -11.62 4.97 8.68
C ALA A 35 -12.42 5.19 7.39
N ARG A 36 -13.36 4.28 7.06
CA ARG A 36 -14.28 4.46 5.92
C ARG A 36 -15.16 5.70 6.03
N THR A 37 -15.60 6.02 7.24
CA THR A 37 -16.44 7.20 7.47
C THR A 37 -15.65 8.48 7.27
N LEU A 38 -14.44 8.55 7.83
CA LEU A 38 -13.52 9.67 7.66
C LEU A 38 -13.12 9.85 6.18
N TYR A 39 -12.86 8.76 5.47
CA TYR A 39 -12.55 8.82 4.04
C TYR A 39 -13.69 9.47 3.23
N LYS A 40 -14.94 9.04 3.47
CA LYS A 40 -16.11 9.65 2.80
C LYS A 40 -16.30 11.13 3.15
N GLN A 41 -15.96 11.53 4.37
CA GLN A 41 -15.96 12.94 4.77
C GLN A 41 -14.89 13.71 4.00
N GLY A 42 -13.70 13.14 3.85
CA GLY A 42 -12.62 13.69 3.04
C GLY A 42 -13.03 13.86 1.58
N ASP A 43 -13.67 12.86 0.98
CA ASP A 43 -14.19 12.92 -0.40
C ASP A 43 -15.19 14.07 -0.58
N LYS A 44 -16.09 14.24 0.38
CA LYS A 44 -17.07 15.33 0.35
C LYS A 44 -16.36 16.70 0.45
N ALA A 45 -15.44 16.86 1.41
CA ALA A 45 -14.70 18.11 1.58
C ALA A 45 -13.84 18.43 0.35
N TYR A 46 -13.23 17.41 -0.26
CA TYR A 46 -12.46 17.54 -1.50
C TYR A 46 -13.35 18.02 -2.65
N ALA A 47 -14.52 17.42 -2.83
CA ALA A 47 -15.49 17.81 -3.85
C ALA A 47 -16.02 19.24 -3.65
N GLU A 48 -16.08 19.71 -2.40
CA GLU A 48 -16.44 21.09 -2.04
C GLU A 48 -15.26 22.08 -2.20
N GLY A 49 -14.06 21.61 -2.56
CA GLY A 49 -12.84 22.42 -2.68
C GLY A 49 -12.20 22.78 -1.34
N ASN A 50 -12.69 22.22 -0.23
CA ASN A 50 -12.13 22.40 1.10
C ASN A 50 -11.00 21.39 1.33
N TYR A 51 -9.85 21.65 0.71
CA TYR A 51 -8.72 20.71 0.71
C TYR A 51 -8.08 20.52 2.08
N GLU A 52 -8.13 21.52 2.96
CA GLU A 52 -7.59 21.41 4.32
C GLU A 52 -8.41 20.41 5.14
N ALA A 53 -9.74 20.56 5.14
CA ALA A 53 -10.63 19.60 5.80
C ALA A 53 -10.55 18.20 5.16
N ALA A 54 -10.36 18.13 3.84
CA ALA A 54 -10.17 16.86 3.15
C ALA A 54 -8.89 16.15 3.61
N LEU A 55 -7.77 16.88 3.65
CA LEU A 55 -6.47 16.36 4.09
C LEU A 55 -6.55 15.83 5.53
N ASP A 56 -7.14 16.59 6.44
CA ASP A 56 -7.31 16.18 7.84
C ASP A 56 -8.13 14.91 7.98
N ALA A 57 -9.22 14.78 7.20
CA ALA A 57 -10.07 13.60 7.22
C ALA A 57 -9.34 12.37 6.64
N PHE A 58 -8.60 12.54 5.54
CA PHE A 58 -7.81 11.47 4.95
C PHE A 58 -6.68 11.01 5.85
N GLN A 59 -5.98 11.94 6.51
CA GLN A 59 -4.93 11.62 7.48
C GLN A 59 -5.48 10.75 8.61
N GLN A 60 -6.60 11.14 9.21
CA GLN A 60 -7.23 10.36 10.28
C GLN A 60 -7.70 8.98 9.80
N ALA A 61 -8.22 8.88 8.57
CA ALA A 61 -8.60 7.60 7.97
C ALA A 61 -7.38 6.67 7.78
N TYR A 62 -6.25 7.23 7.38
CA TYR A 62 -4.99 6.51 7.26
C TYR A 62 -4.45 6.07 8.63
N GLU A 63 -4.45 6.95 9.63
CA GLU A 63 -3.99 6.60 10.99
C GLU A 63 -4.81 5.45 11.61
N LEU A 64 -6.09 5.31 11.29
CA LEU A 64 -6.90 4.21 11.80
C LEU A 64 -6.72 2.89 11.04
N SER A 65 -6.53 2.96 9.72
CA SER A 65 -6.49 1.76 8.86
C SER A 65 -5.09 1.31 8.48
N HIS A 66 -4.12 2.21 8.52
CA HIS A 66 -2.75 2.07 8.00
C HIS A 66 -2.72 1.57 6.54
N ARG A 67 -3.80 1.82 5.77
CA ARG A 67 -3.91 1.44 4.36
C ARG A 67 -3.68 2.67 3.51
N GLU A 68 -2.70 2.57 2.62
CA GLU A 68 -2.39 3.62 1.64
C GLU A 68 -3.57 3.90 0.69
N LEU A 69 -4.36 2.87 0.38
CA LEU A 69 -5.56 2.96 -0.46
C LEU A 69 -6.75 2.33 0.26
N LEU A 70 -7.68 3.16 0.73
CA LEU A 70 -9.01 2.74 1.17
C LEU A 70 -9.91 2.61 -0.07
N LEU A 71 -9.74 1.53 -0.83
CA LEU A 71 -10.61 1.21 -1.97
C LEU A 71 -11.99 0.76 -1.46
N TYR A 72 -13.01 1.62 -1.54
CA TYR A 72 -14.39 1.27 -1.21
C TYR A 72 -15.40 1.90 -2.17
#